data_AF-A0A8J6YLV0-F1
#
_entry.id   AF-A0A8J6YLV0-F1
#
_cell.length_a   1.000
_cell.length_b   1.000
_cell.length_c   1.000
_cell.angle_alpha   90.00
_cell.angle_beta   90.00
_cell.angle_gamma   90.00
#
_symmetry.space_group_name_H-M   'P 1'
#
loop_
_entity.id
_entity.type
_entity.pdbx_description
1 polymer ?
#
loop_
_entity_poly.entity_id
_entity_poly.type
_entity_poly.pdbx_seq_one_letter_code
_entity_poly.pdbx_strand_id
1 'polypeptide(L)' 'MPARNRLIVPGAEEAVQQMKIEIAAELGVELSGNTTARGNGTVGGEMTKRLVREVQSKWQP' A
#
# COMPACT_ATOMS: atom_id res chain seq x y z
N MET A 1 -12.72 -7.82 -11.72
CA MET A 1 -11.88 -8.93 -11.19
C MET A 1 -10.87 -8.34 -10.24
N PRO A 2 -10.68 -8.82 -9.00
CA PRO A 2 -9.55 -8.37 -8.21
C PRO A 2 -8.30 -8.89 -8.91
N ALA A 3 -7.50 -7.99 -9.47
CA ALA A 3 -6.18 -8.35 -9.95
C ALA A 3 -5.41 -8.88 -8.72
N ARG A 4 -5.17 -10.18 -8.70
CA ARG A 4 -4.35 -10.82 -7.66
C ARG A 4 -2.92 -10.39 -7.94
N ASN A 5 -2.52 -9.22 -7.44
CA ASN A 5 -1.12 -8.81 -7.44
C ASN A 5 -0.35 -9.89 -6.68
N ARG A 6 0.49 -10.65 -7.40
CA ARG A 6 1.35 -11.65 -6.81
C ARG A 6 2.42 -10.91 -6.03
N LEU A 7 2.48 -11.11 -4.72
CA LEU A 7 3.56 -10.55 -3.94
C LEU A 7 4.87 -11.25 -4.31
N ILE A 8 5.93 -10.45 -4.44
CA ILE A 8 7.27 -10.94 -4.80
C ILE A 8 7.95 -11.53 -3.56
N VAL A 9 7.65 -11.00 -2.37
CA VAL A 9 8.18 -11.45 -1.08
C VAL A 9 7.20 -12.45 -0.46
N PRO A 10 7.56 -13.74 -0.32
CA PRO A 10 6.72 -14.72 0.35
C PRO A 10 6.45 -14.32 1.81
N GLY A 11 5.22 -14.49 2.28
CA GLY A 11 4.82 -14.17 3.66
C GLY A 11 4.58 -12.68 3.96
N ALA A 12 4.81 -11.78 3.01
CA ALA A 12 4.54 -10.35 3.20
C ALA A 12 3.06 -9.97 3.07
N GLU A 13 2.16 -10.92 2.78
CA GLU A 13 0.73 -10.65 2.53
C GLU A 13 0.07 -9.92 3.68
N GLU A 14 0.23 -10.41 4.91
CA GLU A 14 -0.41 -9.81 6.07
C GLU A 14 0.10 -8.38 6.32
N ALA A 15 1.42 -8.18 6.29
CA ALA A 15 2.03 -6.87 6.49
C ALA A 15 1.58 -5.85 5.42
N VAL A 16 1.52 -6.26 4.15
CA VAL A 16 1.07 -5.41 3.04
C VAL A 16 -0.43 -5.10 3.16
N GLN A 17 -1.26 -6.06 3.59
CA GLN A 17 -2.69 -5.82 3.82
C GLN A 17 -2.92 -4.86 5.01
N GLN A 18 -2.20 -5.03 6.12
CA GLN A 18 -2.30 -4.14 7.28
C GLN A 18 -1.92 -2.71 6.89
N MET A 19 -0.75 -2.52 6.25
CA MET A 19 -0.30 -1.21 5.79
C MET A 19 -1.32 -0.54 4.85
N LYS A 20 -1.92 -1.32 3.94
CA LYS A 20 -2.96 -0.81 3.03
C LYS A 20 -4.19 -0.29 3.79
N ILE A 21 -4.66 -1.04 4.79
CA ILE A 21 -5.85 -0.66 5.58
C ILE A 21 -5.55 0.56 6.45
N GLU A 22 -4.40 0.60 7.10
CA GLU A 22 -3.95 1.74 7.91
C GLU A 22 -3.90 3.03 7.09
N ILE A 23 -3.24 2.99 5.93
CA ILE A 23 -3.11 4.16 5.05
C ILE A 23 -4.47 4.58 4.48
N ALA A 24 -5.32 3.61 4.11
CA ALA A 24 -6.67 3.90 3.66
C ALA A 24 -7.48 4.64 4.73
N ALA A 25 -7.38 4.20 6.00
CA ALA A 25 -8.02 4.85 7.13
C ALA A 25 -7.45 6.25 7.38
N GLU A 26 -6.12 6.41 7.38
CA GLU A 26 -5.46 7.71 7.57
C GLU A 26 -5.84 8.74 6.50
N LEU A 27 -6.00 8.31 5.25
CA LEU A 27 -6.38 9.18 4.13
C LEU A 27 -7.89 9.37 4.00
N GLY A 28 -8.70 8.70 4.82
CA GLY A 28 -10.16 8.71 4.72
C GLY A 28 -10.67 8.12 3.39
N VAL A 29 -9.94 7.17 2.81
CA VAL A 29 -10.30 6.52 1.54
C VAL A 29 -10.87 5.14 1.82
N GLU A 30 -12.12 4.92 1.44
CA GLU A 30 -12.68 3.57 1.38
C GLU A 30 -12.18 2.86 0.12
N LEU A 31 -11.53 1.71 0.28
CA LEU A 31 -11.04 0.93 -0.87
C LEU A 31 -12.18 0.09 -1.45
N SER A 32 -12.83 0.60 -2.48
CA SER A 32 -13.92 -0.08 -3.18
C SER A 32 -13.84 0.12 -4.69
N GLY A 33 -14.61 -0.67 -5.44
CA GLY A 33 -14.79 -0.47 -6.88
C GLY A 33 -15.57 0.80 -7.23
N ASN A 34 -16.28 1.40 -6.26
CA ASN A 34 -17.04 2.64 -6.44
C ASN A 34 -16.20 3.89 -6.12
N THR A 35 -15.06 3.71 -5.44
CA THR A 35 -14.13 4.78 -5.12
C THR A 35 -13.38 5.23 -6.37
N THR A 36 -13.14 6.54 -6.49
CA THR A 36 -12.41 7.08 -7.64
C THR A 36 -11.05 6.40 -7.82
N ALA A 37 -10.65 6.19 -9.07
CA ALA A 37 -9.34 5.61 -9.39
C ALA A 37 -8.19 6.40 -8.73
N ARG A 38 -8.34 7.74 -8.62
CA ARG A 38 -7.40 8.60 -7.91
C ARG A 38 -7.39 8.31 -6.40
N GLY A 39 -8.53 8.13 -5.75
CA GLY A 39 -8.61 7.79 -4.33
C GLY A 39 -7.89 6.48 -4.02
N ASN A 40 -8.24 5.41 -4.75
CA ASN A 40 -7.57 4.12 -4.64
C ASN A 40 -6.06 4.21 -4.97
N GLY A 41 -5.69 5.03 -5.96
CA GLY A 41 -4.32 5.28 -6.36
C GLY A 41 -3.48 5.99 -5.29
N THR A 42 -4.06 6.93 -4.54
CA THR A 42 -3.36 7.66 -3.46
C THR A 42 -2.90 6.71 -2.36
N VAL A 43 -3.71 5.71 -1.99
CA VAL A 43 -3.33 4.70 -0.98
C VAL A 43 -2.11 3.91 -1.45
N GLY A 44 -2.10 3.40 -2.69
CA GLY A 44 -0.94 2.68 -3.24
C GLY A 44 0.32 3.55 -3.38
N GLY A 45 0.14 4.84 -3.69
CA GLY A 45 1.22 5.83 -3.74
C GLY A 45 1.87 6.05 -2.38
N GLU A 46 1.07 6.21 -1.32
CA GLU A 46 1.58 6.37 0.05
C GLU A 46 2.26 5.09 0.56
N MET A 47 1.74 3.90 0.26
CA MET A 47 2.43 2.64 0.57
C MET A 47 3.85 2.64 -0.02
N THR A 48 3.98 2.98 -1.31
CA THR A 48 5.29 3.02 -1.99
C THR A 48 6.22 4.05 -1.34
N LYS A 49 5.72 5.26 -1.03
CA LYS A 49 6.54 6.28 -0.37
C LYS A 49 7.05 5.85 1.00
N ARG A 50 6.20 5.21 1.83
CA ARG A 50 6.61 4.72 3.15
C ARG A 50 7.67 3.63 3.04
N LEU A 51 7.46 2.65 2.16
CA LEU A 51 8.42 1.58 1.91
C LEU A 51 9.77 2.12 1.43
N VAL A 52 9.77 3.04 0.46
CA VAL A 52 11.01 3.65 -0.05
C VAL A 52 11.72 4.44 1.06
N ARG A 53 10.97 5.21 1.86
CA ARG A 53 11.53 5.96 2.99
C ARG A 53 12.19 5.02 4.01
N GLU A 54 11.51 3.95 4.39
CA GLU A 54 12.03 2.96 5.33
C GLU A 54 13.31 2.29 4.81
N VAL A 55 13.31 1.89 3.53
CA VAL A 55 14.50 1.32 2.89
C VAL A 55 15.64 2.34 2.85
N GLN A 56 15.38 3.58 2.46
CA GLN A 56 16.40 4.64 2.44
C GLN A 56 16.97 4.92 3.83
N SER A 57 16.15 4.89 4.88
CA SER A 57 16.62 5.08 6.26
C SER A 57 17.45 3.90 6.77
N LYS A 58 17.13 2.67 6.36
CA LYS A 58 17.89 1.46 6.72
C LYS A 58 19.14 1.28 5.86
N TRP A 59 19.16 1.88 4.67
CA TRP A 59 20.29 1.82 3.76
C TRP A 59 21.41 2.73 4.27
N GLN A 60 22.36 2.13 4.96
CA GLN A 60 23.65 2.72 5.28
C GLN A 60 24.64 2.25 4.19
N PRO A 61 25.27 3.15 3.42
CA PRO A 61 26.23 2.77 2.38
C PRO A 61 27.51 2.14 2.93
#